data_AF-A0A368YSV2-F1
#
_entry.id   AF-A0A368YSV2-F1
#
_cell.length_a   1.000
_cell.length_b   1.000
_cell.length_c   1.000
_cell.angle_alpha   90.00
_cell.angle_beta   90.00
_cell.angle_gamma   90.00
#
_symmetry.space_group_name_H-M   'P 1'
#
loop_
_entity.id
_entity.type
_entity.pdbx_description
1 polymer ?
#
loop_
_entity_poly.entity_id
_entity_poly.type
_entity_poly.pdbx_seq_one_letter_code
_entity_poly.pdbx_strand_id
1 'polypeptide(L)'
;MPDRHEFHRVEICGRIFTGSISAEGPCLKMLENRTYGRGVPLGAALSISKGTGRSYYAICKYNEPHILLPLFSDEDVEIVAREFGIPISGRIRPRSFTESPAWIALRKWAKEHPGIARACSHTDSYIPGWYRMVAKENSAGLLQRV
;
A
#
# COMPACT_ATOMS: atom_id res chain seq x y z
N MET A 1 21.56 0.98 -4.61
CA MET A 1 21.16 0.54 -3.27
C MET A 1 19.64 0.57 -3.23
N PRO A 2 18.93 -0.55 -2.96
CA PRO A 2 17.49 -0.50 -2.76
C PRO A 2 17.17 0.48 -1.62
N ASP A 3 16.07 1.23 -1.75
CA ASP A 3 15.63 2.18 -0.74
C ASP A 3 15.34 1.41 0.56
N ARG A 4 16.01 1.78 1.66
CA ARG A 4 15.84 1.11 2.97
C ARG A 4 14.41 1.22 3.51
N HIS A 5 13.60 2.10 2.94
CA HIS A 5 12.20 2.28 3.28
C HIS A 5 11.24 1.49 2.38
N GLU A 6 11.72 0.87 1.30
CA GLU A 6 10.91 0.00 0.44
C GLU A 6 10.67 -1.34 1.14
N PHE A 7 9.40 -1.68 1.36
CA PHE A 7 9.01 -2.97 1.97
C PHE A 7 8.37 -3.92 0.97
N HIS A 8 7.89 -3.42 -0.18
CA HIS A 8 7.25 -4.23 -1.20
C HIS A 8 7.47 -3.61 -2.57
N ARG A 9 7.71 -4.44 -3.58
CA ARG A 9 7.93 -4.04 -4.97
C ARG A 9 7.30 -5.08 -5.88
N VAL A 10 6.51 -4.63 -6.84
CA VAL A 10 5.85 -5.48 -7.82
C VAL A 10 5.77 -4.76 -9.16
N GLU A 11 5.90 -5.52 -10.24
CA GLU A 11 5.63 -5.03 -11.59
C GLU A 11 4.24 -5.51 -12.03
N ILE A 12 3.38 -4.57 -12.42
CA ILE A 12 2.03 -4.83 -12.91
C ILE A 12 1.88 -4.05 -14.21
N CYS A 13 1.66 -4.76 -15.32
CA CYS A 13 1.51 -4.18 -16.66
C CYS A 13 2.69 -3.30 -17.10
N GLY A 14 3.91 -3.79 -16.87
CA GLY A 14 5.13 -3.05 -17.21
C GLY A 14 5.41 -1.86 -16.29
N ARG A 15 4.57 -1.63 -15.26
CA ARG A 15 4.73 -0.52 -14.31
C ARG A 15 5.12 -1.01 -12.94
N ILE A 16 6.07 -0.32 -12.33
CA ILE A 16 6.57 -0.70 -11.02
C ILE A 16 5.82 0.05 -9.92
N PHE A 17 5.18 -0.71 -9.05
CA PHE A 17 4.55 -0.24 -7.82
C PHE A 17 5.43 -0.61 -6.63
N THR A 18 5.56 0.32 -5.69
CA THR A 18 6.37 0.13 -4.48
C THR A 18 5.56 0.53 -3.25
N GLY A 19 5.52 -0.36 -2.27
CA GLY A 19 5.19 -0.02 -0.89
C GLY A 19 6.43 0.52 -0.20
N SER A 20 6.35 1.74 0.33
CA SER A 20 7.45 2.37 1.05
C SER A 20 7.00 3.00 2.35
N ILE A 21 7.90 3.13 3.31
CA ILE A 21 7.67 3.91 4.52
C ILE A 21 8.01 5.39 4.29
N SER A 22 7.10 6.26 4.71
CA SER A 22 7.30 7.71 4.80
C SER A 22 7.20 8.17 6.26
N ALA A 23 7.41 9.46 6.51
CA ALA A 23 7.18 10.04 7.84
C ALA A 23 5.73 9.84 8.35
N GLU A 24 4.76 9.74 7.43
CA GLU A 24 3.33 9.51 7.72
C GLU A 24 2.97 8.01 7.73
N GLY A 25 3.96 7.12 7.68
CA GLY A 25 3.77 5.68 7.66
C GLY A 25 3.78 5.05 6.26
N PRO A 26 3.21 3.83 6.11
CA PRO A 26 3.21 3.09 4.86
C PRO A 26 2.50 3.83 3.72
N CYS A 27 3.11 3.89 2.55
CA CYS A 27 2.57 4.55 1.36
C CYS A 27 2.83 3.73 0.10
N LEU A 28 1.97 3.91 -0.90
CA LEU A 28 2.08 3.35 -2.24
C LEU A 28 2.66 4.39 -3.20
N LYS A 29 3.62 3.98 -4.01
CA LYS A 29 4.17 4.78 -5.11
C LYS A 29 4.13 3.97 -6.40
N MET A 30 4.06 4.66 -7.52
CA MET A 30 4.32 4.10 -8.85
C MET A 30 5.53 4.83 -9.42
N LEU A 31 6.62 4.12 -9.74
CA LEU A 31 7.92 4.72 -10.03
C LEU A 31 7.91 5.66 -11.24
N GLU A 32 7.07 5.36 -12.24
CA GLU A 32 6.92 6.17 -13.45
C GLU A 32 6.10 7.45 -13.22
N ASN A 33 5.30 7.47 -12.16
CA ASN A 33 4.53 8.65 -11.84
C ASN A 33 5.48 9.64 -11.17
N ARG A 34 5.66 10.82 -11.77
CA ARG A 34 6.36 11.96 -11.14
C ARG A 34 5.53 12.56 -9.98
N THR A 35 4.91 11.73 -9.13
CA THR A 35 4.43 12.17 -7.83
C THR A 35 5.66 12.55 -7.03
N TYR A 36 5.95 13.85 -7.01
CA TYR A 36 6.99 14.48 -6.20
C TYR A 36 6.93 13.95 -4.76
N GLY A 37 7.73 12.94 -4.46
CA GLY A 37 8.11 12.45 -3.13
C GLY A 37 7.03 11.80 -2.24
N ARG A 38 5.78 12.28 -2.28
CA ARG A 38 4.70 11.80 -1.41
C ARG A 38 3.93 10.68 -2.10
N GLY A 39 4.28 9.44 -1.77
CA GLY A 39 3.42 8.30 -2.07
C GLY A 39 2.03 8.47 -1.46
N VAL A 40 1.07 7.68 -1.92
CA VAL A 40 -0.30 7.69 -1.40
C VAL A 40 -0.33 6.89 -0.11
N PRO A 41 -0.74 7.46 1.05
CA PRO A 41 -0.74 6.71 2.31
C PRO A 41 -1.66 5.49 2.24
N LEU A 42 -1.08 4.31 2.47
CA LEU A 42 -1.83 3.06 2.57
C LEU A 42 -2.64 3.11 3.88
N GLY A 43 -3.87 2.58 3.86
CA GLY A 43 -4.81 2.66 4.99
C GLY A 43 -5.61 3.96 5.11
N ALA A 44 -5.30 4.99 4.31
CA ALA A 44 -6.25 6.08 4.09
C ALA A 44 -7.51 5.55 3.38
N ALA A 45 -8.55 6.39 3.27
CA ALA A 45 -9.74 6.11 2.46
C ALA A 45 -9.39 6.11 0.96
N LEU A 46 -8.62 5.10 0.55
CA LEU A 46 -8.19 4.88 -0.82
C LEU A 46 -9.24 4.10 -1.59
N SER A 47 -9.35 4.38 -2.87
CA SER A 47 -10.13 3.58 -3.80
C SER A 47 -9.51 3.59 -5.19
N ILE A 48 -9.68 2.51 -5.94
CA ILE A 48 -9.44 2.52 -7.37
C ILE A 48 -10.76 2.82 -8.06
N SER A 49 -10.81 3.88 -8.86
CA SER A 49 -12.02 4.28 -9.56
C SER A 49 -11.74 4.69 -10.99
N LYS A 50 -12.72 4.45 -11.86
CA LYS A 50 -12.82 5.03 -13.19
C LYS A 50 -13.77 6.22 -13.05
N GLY A 51 -13.22 7.41 -12.81
CA GLY A 51 -14.02 8.61 -12.59
C GLY A 51 -14.97 8.89 -13.77
N THR A 52 -16.08 9.58 -13.51
CA THR A 52 -17.06 9.93 -14.55
C THR A 52 -16.38 10.71 -15.67
N GLY A 53 -16.51 10.25 -16.92
CA GLY A 53 -15.86 10.86 -18.09
C GLY A 53 -14.38 10.50 -18.27
N ARG A 54 -13.79 9.65 -17.43
CA ARG A 54 -12.41 9.17 -17.61
C ARG A 54 -12.37 7.85 -18.37
N SER A 55 -11.49 7.76 -19.37
CA SER A 55 -11.18 6.51 -20.06
C SER A 55 -10.21 5.61 -19.28
N TYR A 56 -9.67 6.08 -18.15
CA TYR A 56 -8.62 5.42 -17.37
C TYR A 56 -8.99 5.27 -15.90
N TYR A 57 -8.35 4.31 -15.23
CA TYR A 57 -8.43 4.09 -13.79
C TYR A 57 -7.46 4.98 -13.03
N ALA A 58 -7.80 5.33 -11.78
CA ALA A 58 -6.86 6.00 -10.87
C ALA A 58 -7.04 5.49 -9.45
N ILE A 59 -5.92 5.39 -8.71
CA ILE A 59 -5.95 5.26 -7.25
C ILE A 59 -6.18 6.65 -6.68
N CYS A 60 -7.28 6.78 -5.97
CA CYS A 60 -7.77 8.03 -5.42
C CYS A 60 -7.71 8.03 -3.90
N LYS A 61 -7.48 9.20 -3.31
CA LYS A 61 -7.67 9.48 -1.88
C LYS A 61 -8.82 10.48 -1.78
N TYR A 62 -9.90 10.16 -1.07
CA TYR A 62 -11.10 11.02 -1.00
C TYR A 62 -11.64 11.49 -2.37
N ASN A 63 -11.58 10.63 -3.40
CA ASN A 63 -11.93 10.91 -4.81
C ASN A 63 -10.93 11.76 -5.62
N GLU A 64 -9.85 12.25 -5.00
CA GLU A 64 -8.78 12.94 -5.70
C GLU A 64 -7.79 11.93 -6.30
N PRO A 65 -7.55 11.94 -7.62
CA PRO A 65 -6.65 10.98 -8.25
C PRO A 65 -5.18 11.30 -7.90
N HIS A 66 -4.46 10.33 -7.35
CA HIS A 66 -3.04 10.48 -7.04
C HIS A 66 -2.14 9.60 -7.91
N ILE A 67 -2.57 8.37 -8.22
CA ILE A 67 -1.84 7.49 -9.14
C ILE A 67 -2.74 7.20 -10.33
N LEU A 68 -2.34 7.70 -11.49
CA LEU A 68 -3.05 7.47 -12.74
C LEU A 68 -2.63 6.11 -13.29
N LEU A 69 -3.61 5.31 -13.70
CA LEU A 69 -3.42 3.98 -14.29
C LEU A 69 -3.93 3.98 -15.74
N PRO A 70 -3.33 4.78 -16.64
CA PRO A 70 -3.72 4.75 -18.05
C PRO A 70 -3.39 3.39 -18.64
N LEU A 71 -4.29 2.90 -19.51
CA LEU A 71 -4.20 1.62 -20.21
C LEU A 71 -4.36 0.36 -19.31
N PHE A 72 -4.62 0.52 -18.01
CA PHE A 72 -4.96 -0.61 -17.15
C PHE A 72 -6.35 -1.14 -17.51
N SER A 73 -6.42 -2.45 -17.74
CA SER A 73 -7.67 -3.19 -17.86
C SER A 73 -8.30 -3.44 -16.48
N ASP A 74 -9.51 -3.98 -16.48
CA ASP A 74 -10.20 -4.37 -15.25
C ASP A 74 -9.44 -5.47 -14.48
N GLU A 75 -8.76 -6.37 -15.20
CA GLU A 75 -7.93 -7.43 -14.62
C GLU A 75 -6.69 -6.84 -13.94
N ASP A 76 -6.04 -5.87 -14.58
CA ASP A 76 -4.84 -5.22 -14.05
C ASP A 76 -5.15 -4.45 -12.77
N VAL A 77 -6.30 -3.77 -12.75
CA VAL A 77 -6.81 -3.09 -11.56
C VAL A 77 -7.11 -4.08 -10.44
N GLU A 78 -7.65 -5.25 -10.75
CA GLU A 78 -7.87 -6.30 -9.74
C GLU A 78 -6.55 -6.82 -9.16
N ILE A 79 -5.49 -6.92 -9.96
CA ILE A 79 -4.16 -7.28 -9.48
C ILE A 79 -3.64 -6.20 -8.52
N VAL A 80 -3.68 -4.92 -8.91
CA VAL A 80 -3.24 -3.81 -8.03
C VAL A 80 -4.05 -3.78 -6.73
N ALA A 81 -5.38 -3.91 -6.85
CA ALA A 81 -6.31 -3.91 -5.72
C ALA A 81 -6.01 -5.04 -4.73
N ARG A 82 -5.71 -6.24 -5.24
CA ARG A 82 -5.33 -7.39 -4.41
C ARG A 82 -3.97 -7.20 -3.76
N GLU A 83 -2.98 -6.76 -4.53
CA GLU A 83 -1.59 -6.69 -4.08
C GLU A 83 -1.40 -5.68 -2.93
N PHE A 84 -2.11 -4.54 -3.02
CA PHE A 84 -2.03 -3.45 -2.05
C PHE A 84 -3.28 -3.32 -1.17
N GLY A 85 -4.24 -4.24 -1.28
CA GLY A 85 -5.48 -4.23 -0.48
C GLY A 85 -6.28 -2.93 -0.61
N ILE A 86 -6.41 -2.41 -1.83
CA ILE A 86 -7.15 -1.18 -2.14
C ILE A 86 -8.53 -1.56 -2.68
N PRO A 87 -9.64 -1.02 -2.14
CA PRO A 87 -10.96 -1.32 -2.66
C PRO A 87 -11.18 -0.67 -4.04
N ILE A 88 -11.97 -1.31 -4.88
CA ILE A 88 -12.39 -0.77 -6.18
C ILE A 88 -13.79 -0.18 -6.01
N SER A 89 -13.97 1.09 -6.37
CA SER A 89 -15.25 1.78 -6.28
C SER A 89 -16.34 1.04 -7.07
N GLY A 90 -17.50 0.82 -6.44
CA GLY A 90 -18.64 0.13 -7.05
C GLY A 90 -18.58 -1.41 -6.94
N ARG A 91 -17.54 -2.00 -6.35
CA ARG A 91 -17.49 -3.45 -6.06
C ARG A 91 -17.99 -3.76 -4.65
N ILE A 92 -18.70 -4.89 -4.53
CA ILE A 92 -19.40 -5.30 -3.30
C ILE A 92 -18.44 -5.74 -2.19
N ARG A 93 -17.27 -6.30 -2.54
CA ARG A 93 -16.29 -6.81 -1.56
C ARG A 93 -15.15 -5.80 -1.39
N PRO A 94 -15.14 -5.02 -0.30
CA PRO A 94 -14.00 -4.17 0.00
C PRO A 94 -12.79 -5.05 0.32
N ARG A 95 -11.62 -4.68 -0.20
CA ARG A 95 -10.34 -5.30 0.15
C ARG A 95 -9.73 -4.53 1.32
N SER A 96 -9.06 -5.23 2.22
CA SER A 96 -8.31 -4.61 3.32
C SER A 96 -6.82 -4.65 3.03
N PHE A 97 -6.11 -3.57 3.37
CA PHE A 97 -4.65 -3.54 3.31
C PHE A 97 -4.04 -4.64 4.20
N THR A 98 -4.59 -4.90 5.39
CA THR A 98 -4.06 -5.88 6.34
C THR A 98 -4.13 -7.33 5.85
N GLU A 99 -4.89 -7.60 4.79
CA GLU A 99 -5.02 -8.91 4.15
C GLU A 99 -4.19 -9.03 2.87
N SER A 100 -3.51 -7.95 2.48
CA SER A 100 -2.78 -7.86 1.22
C SER A 100 -1.36 -8.42 1.30
N PRO A 101 -0.78 -8.88 0.17
CA PRO A 101 0.64 -9.18 0.05
C PRO A 101 1.55 -8.04 0.53
N ALA A 102 1.19 -6.79 0.24
CA ALA A 102 1.94 -5.63 0.71
C ALA A 102 1.98 -5.52 2.25
N TRP A 103 0.92 -5.92 2.97
CA TRP A 103 0.96 -5.98 4.45
C TRP A 103 1.87 -7.08 4.97
N ILE A 104 1.84 -8.25 4.35
CA ILE A 104 2.75 -9.36 4.70
C ILE A 104 4.20 -8.91 4.52
N ALA A 105 4.49 -8.23 3.42
CA ALA A 105 5.81 -7.68 3.13
C ALA A 105 6.21 -6.58 4.13
N LEU A 106 5.29 -5.67 4.48
CA LEU A 106 5.49 -4.66 5.52
C LEU A 106 5.83 -5.29 6.89
N ARG A 107 5.13 -6.35 7.27
CA ARG A 107 5.38 -7.08 8.52
C ARG A 107 6.77 -7.69 8.58
N LYS A 108 7.22 -8.27 7.46
CA LYS A 108 8.56 -8.84 7.33
C LYS A 108 9.61 -7.73 7.39
N TRP A 109 9.44 -6.68 6.60
CA TRP A 109 10.33 -5.52 6.60
C TRP A 109 10.48 -4.88 7.99
N ALA A 110 9.39 -4.73 8.74
CA ALA A 110 9.43 -4.14 10.08
C ALA A 110 10.20 -5.00 11.11
N LYS A 111 10.27 -6.33 10.90
CA LYS A 111 11.13 -7.23 11.70
C LYS A 111 12.61 -7.03 11.38
N GLU A 112 12.92 -6.82 10.11
CA GLU A 112 14.28 -6.65 9.60
C GLU A 112 14.81 -5.23 9.89
N HIS A 113 13.91 -4.24 10.01
CA HIS A 113 14.24 -2.83 10.20
C HIS A 113 13.51 -2.19 11.40
N PRO A 114 13.62 -2.74 12.62
CA PRO A 114 12.80 -2.31 13.76
C PRO A 114 13.06 -0.86 14.18
N GLY A 115 14.29 -0.37 14.04
CA GLY A 115 14.65 1.02 14.35
C GLY A 115 13.94 2.02 13.43
N ILE A 116 13.90 1.74 12.12
CA ILE A 116 13.20 2.57 11.13
C ILE A 116 11.69 2.47 11.34
N ALA A 117 11.18 1.25 11.52
CA ALA A 117 9.76 1.02 11.75
C ALA A 117 9.24 1.79 12.98
N ARG A 118 10.00 1.78 14.08
CA ARG A 118 9.68 2.55 15.29
C ARG A 118 9.75 4.06 15.08
N ALA A 119 10.75 4.55 14.35
CA ALA A 119 10.88 5.98 14.05
C ALA A 119 9.70 6.48 13.17
N CYS A 120 9.18 5.65 12.28
CA CYS A 120 8.07 6.00 11.40
C CYS A 120 6.69 5.56 11.93
N SER A 121 6.60 5.10 13.18
CA SER A 121 5.33 4.64 13.78
C SER A 121 4.54 5.76 14.46
N HIS A 122 4.72 7.01 14.04
CA HIS A 122 4.02 8.16 14.61
C HIS A 122 2.50 7.96 14.58
N THR A 123 1.81 8.55 15.56
CA THR A 123 0.37 8.38 15.80
C THR A 123 -0.50 8.93 14.67
N ASP A 124 0.05 9.79 13.82
CA ASP A 124 -0.66 10.43 12.70
C ASP A 124 -0.62 9.57 11.42
N SER A 125 -0.13 8.33 11.51
CA SER A 125 -0.19 7.39 10.40
C SER A 125 -1.64 7.05 10.05
N TYR A 126 -1.92 7.00 8.74
CA TYR A 126 -3.22 6.57 8.22
C TYR A 126 -3.55 5.10 8.51
N ILE A 127 -2.61 4.34 9.10
CA ILE A 127 -2.88 3.08 9.77
C ILE A 127 -2.49 3.25 11.24
N PRO A 128 -3.39 3.75 12.09
CA PRO A 128 -3.09 3.96 13.50
C PRO A 128 -2.63 2.67 14.16
N GLY A 129 -1.47 2.71 14.82
CA GLY A 129 -0.93 1.56 15.52
C GLY A 129 -0.41 0.42 14.62
N TRP A 130 -0.18 0.64 13.32
CA TRP A 130 0.34 -0.38 12.40
C TRP A 130 1.57 -1.10 12.96
N TYR A 131 2.50 -0.37 13.56
CA TYR A 131 3.69 -0.95 14.17
C TYR A 131 3.35 -1.89 15.33
N ARG A 132 2.35 -1.54 16.16
CA ARG A 132 1.87 -2.41 17.25
C ARG A 132 1.14 -3.64 16.73
N MET A 133 0.34 -3.51 15.67
CA MET A 133 -0.33 -4.64 15.01
C MET A 133 0.69 -5.61 14.43
N VAL A 134 1.66 -5.08 13.69
CA VAL A 134 2.79 -5.83 13.16
C VAL A 134 3.53 -6.54 14.29
N ALA A 135 3.86 -5.85 15.38
CA ALA A 135 4.53 -6.44 16.55
C ALA A 135 3.70 -7.57 17.19
N LYS A 136 2.40 -7.35 17.42
CA LYS A 136 1.49 -8.34 18.01
C LYS A 136 1.37 -9.60 17.16
N GLU A 137 1.15 -9.45 15.86
CA GLU A 137 1.01 -10.60 14.95
C GLU A 137 2.34 -11.32 14.74
N ASN A 138 3.45 -10.60 14.80
CA ASN A 138 4.78 -11.20 14.73
C ASN A 138 5.12 -12.03 15.97
N SER A 139 4.66 -11.61 17.15
CA SER A 139 4.77 -12.40 18.39
C SER A 139 3.81 -13.60 18.39
N ALA A 140 2.59 -13.45 17.83
CA ALA A 140 1.63 -14.55 17.72
C ALA A 140 2.11 -15.66 16.77
N GLY A 141 2.79 -15.31 15.67
CA GLY A 141 3.39 -16.30 14.76
C GLY A 141 4.58 -17.06 15.34
N LEU A 142 5.16 -16.59 16.45
CA LEU A 142 6.21 -17.29 17.20
C LEU A 142 5.63 -18.38 18.12
N LEU A 143 4.38 -18.26 18.55
CA LEU A 143 3.70 -19.21 19.45
C LEU A 143 3.07 -20.41 18.71
N GLN A 144 3.00 -20.38 17.38
CA GLN A 144 2.49 -21.51 16.56
C GLN A 144 3.60 -22.41 15.99
N ARG A 145 4.86 -22.20 16.40
CA ARG A 145 6.04 -22.97 15.95
C ARG A 145 6.71 -23.79 17.06
N VAL A 146 6.00 -24.05 18.16
CA VAL A 146 6.46 -24.92 19.26
C VAL A 146 5.63 -26.18 19.27
#